data_AF-A0A0E2H8P0-F1
#
_entry.id   AF-A0A0E2H8P0-F1
#
_cell.length_a   1.000
_cell.length_b   1.000
_cell.length_c   1.000
_cell.angle_alpha   90.00
_cell.angle_beta   90.00
_cell.angle_gamma   90.00
#
_symmetry.space_group_name_H-M   'P 1'
#
loop_
_entity.id
_entity.type
_entity.pdbx_description
1 polymer ?
#
loop_
_entity_poly.entity_id
_entity_poly.type
_entity_poly.pdbx_seq_one_letter_code
_entity_poly.pdbx_strand_id
1 'polypeptide(L)'
;MYPVEFPEQNGVFVAEGCEDLPACNQYNEQFMTDEVISLWQFSDDDLVAILKQLKAGIRPAIHLSVIGGQPPVSMWVRKNED
;
A
#
# COMPACT_ATOMS: atom_id res chain seq x y z
N MET A 1 -11.50 1.68 -2.69
CA MET A 1 -10.16 2.22 -3.03
C MET A 1 -10.15 2.74 -4.46
N TYR A 2 -9.32 3.73 -4.78
CA TYR A 2 -9.12 4.23 -6.15
C TYR A 2 -7.62 4.48 -6.43
N PRO A 3 -7.18 4.38 -7.69
CA PRO A 3 -5.87 4.87 -8.12
C PRO A 3 -5.71 6.34 -7.76
N VAL A 4 -4.59 6.70 -7.13
CA VAL A 4 -4.22 8.12 -6.99
C VAL A 4 -3.39 8.50 -8.19
N GLU A 5 -3.71 9.64 -8.79
CA GLU A 5 -2.86 10.24 -9.81
C GLU A 5 -1.63 10.85 -9.15
N PHE A 6 -0.51 10.14 -9.22
CA PHE A 6 0.80 10.67 -8.88
C PHE A 6 1.56 11.01 -10.17
N PRO A 7 2.15 12.22 -10.28
CA PRO A 7 3.05 12.55 -11.39
C PRO A 7 4.19 11.54 -11.59
N GLU A 8 4.57 10.85 -10.52
CA GLU A 8 5.66 9.89 -10.46
C GLU A 8 5.23 8.46 -10.81
N GLN A 9 3.94 8.22 -11.08
CA GLN A 9 3.46 6.91 -11.51
C GLN A 9 4.17 6.50 -12.81
N ASN A 10 4.91 5.40 -12.76
CA ASN A 10 5.71 4.93 -13.89
C ASN A 10 5.58 3.41 -14.14
N GLY A 11 4.70 2.73 -13.41
CA GLY A 11 4.40 1.32 -13.60
C GLY A 11 2.96 0.96 -13.25
N VAL A 12 2.50 -0.15 -13.82
CA VAL A 12 1.22 -0.78 -13.48
C VAL A 12 1.47 -2.29 -13.40
N PHE A 13 1.14 -2.90 -12.26
CA PHE A 13 1.21 -4.34 -12.07
C PHE A 13 -0.17 -4.93 -12.35
N VAL A 14 -0.21 -5.90 -13.27
CA VAL A 14 -1.45 -6.57 -13.69
C VAL A 14 -1.38 -8.04 -13.29
N ALA A 15 -2.49 -8.56 -12.77
CA ALA A 15 -2.63 -9.98 -12.43
C ALA A 15 -4.03 -10.45 -12.78
N GLU A 16 -4.14 -11.66 -13.33
CA GLU A 16 -5.43 -12.23 -13.73
C GLU A 16 -6.37 -12.34 -12.52
N GLY A 17 -7.60 -11.82 -12.67
CA GLY A 17 -8.59 -11.81 -11.59
C GLY A 17 -8.39 -10.69 -10.55
N CYS A 18 -7.47 -9.75 -10.78
CA CYS A 18 -7.28 -8.56 -9.95
C CYS A 18 -7.44 -7.27 -10.77
N GLU A 19 -7.69 -6.18 -10.06
CA GLU A 19 -7.63 -4.83 -10.62
C GLU A 19 -6.17 -4.39 -10.84
N ASP A 20 -5.96 -3.49 -11.78
CA ASP A 20 -4.65 -2.93 -12.10
C ASP A 20 -4.05 -2.20 -10.89
N LEU A 21 -2.80 -2.51 -10.56
CA LEU A 21 -2.09 -1.92 -9.44
C LEU A 21 -1.11 -0.84 -9.94
N PRO A 22 -1.52 0.45 -9.98
CA PRO A 22 -0.60 1.56 -10.24
C PRO A 22 0.51 1.61 -9.19
N ALA A 23 1.73 1.83 -9.67
CA ALA A 23 2.92 1.87 -8.84
C ALA A 23 3.93 2.94 -9.31
N CYS A 24 4.75 3.39 -8.37
CA CYS A 24 5.97 4.14 -8.62
C CYS A 24 7.16 3.23 -8.34
N ASN A 25 7.97 2.97 -9.37
CA ASN A 25 9.24 2.27 -9.27
C ASN A 25 10.36 3.30 -9.20
N GLN A 26 11.22 3.22 -8.20
CA GLN A 26 12.33 4.16 -8.04
C GLN A 26 13.53 3.47 -7.42
N TYR A 27 14.73 3.95 -7.75
CA TYR A 27 15.94 3.51 -7.07
C TYR A 27 16.11 4.33 -5.79
N ASN A 28 16.14 3.66 -4.64
CA ASN A 28 16.43 4.27 -3.36
C ASN A 28 17.94 4.34 -3.13
N GLU A 29 18.51 5.55 -3.29
CA GLU A 29 19.95 5.78 -3.10
C GLU A 29 20.44 5.51 -1.67
N GLN A 30 19.58 5.70 -0.66
CA GLN A 30 19.94 5.49 0.74
C GLN A 30 20.18 4.00 1.05
N PHE A 31 19.35 3.12 0.48
CA PHE A 31 19.43 1.68 0.69
C PHE A 31 20.07 0.93 -0.49
N MET A 32 20.43 1.66 -1.54
CA MET A 32 21.03 1.13 -2.77
C MET A 32 20.20 -0.01 -3.37
N THR A 33 18.88 0.19 -3.48
CA THR A 33 17.93 -0.86 -3.89
C THR A 33 16.77 -0.29 -4.69
N ASP A 34 16.19 -1.10 -5.57
CA ASP A 34 14.96 -0.77 -6.27
C ASP A 34 13.76 -0.91 -5.32
N GLU A 35 12.93 0.12 -5.27
CA GLU A 35 11.70 0.16 -4.49
C GLU A 35 10.48 0.28 -5.40
N VAL A 36 9.39 -0.36 -4.97
CA VAL A 36 8.08 -0.30 -5.63
C VAL A 36 7.06 0.21 -4.61
N ILE A 37 6.44 1.35 -4.91
CA ILE A 37 5.44 1.99 -4.07
C ILE A 37 4.08 1.83 -4.73
N SER A 38 3.13 1.19 -4.05
CA SER A 38 1.72 1.13 -4.48
C SER A 38 1.07 2.50 -4.36
N LEU A 39 0.34 2.92 -5.40
CA LEU A 39 -0.28 4.24 -5.50
C LEU A 39 -1.80 4.21 -5.26
N TRP A 40 -2.28 3.29 -4.41
CA TRP A 40 -3.69 3.22 -4.02
C TRP A 40 -4.00 4.05 -2.78
N GLN A 41 -5.13 4.73 -2.81
CA GLN A 41 -5.70 5.40 -1.66
C GLN A 41 -7.00 4.74 -1.23
N PHE A 42 -7.16 4.63 0.09
CA PHE A 42 -8.43 4.25 0.71
C PHE A 42 -9.52 5.23 0.32
N SER A 43 -10.70 4.74 -0.05
CA SER A 43 -11.85 5.63 -0.18
C SER A 43 -12.25 6.16 1.20
N ASP A 44 -13.07 7.21 1.22
CA ASP A 44 -13.66 7.71 2.46
C ASP A 44 -14.45 6.61 3.19
N ASP A 45 -15.14 5.74 2.46
CA ASP A 45 -15.86 4.60 3.03
C ASP A 45 -14.93 3.58 3.68
N ASP A 46 -13.79 3.27 3.03
CA ASP A 46 -12.75 2.40 3.57
C ASP A 46 -12.20 2.99 4.88
N LEU A 47 -11.92 4.30 4.89
CA LEU A 47 -11.46 5.02 6.08
C LEU A 47 -12.50 5.02 7.20
N VAL A 48 -13.78 5.24 6.88
CA VAL A 48 -14.88 5.18 7.85
C VAL A 48 -14.98 3.78 8.47
N ALA A 49 -14.84 2.72 7.67
CA ALA A 49 -14.87 1.34 8.15
C ALA A 49 -13.67 1.05 9.08
N ILE A 50 -12.47 1.49 8.72
CA ILE A 50 -11.26 1.38 9.55
C ILE A 50 -11.46 2.12 10.87
N LEU A 51 -11.96 3.36 10.83
CA LEU A 51 -12.22 4.17 12.02
C LEU A 51 -13.26 3.54 12.94
N LYS A 52 -14.30 2.91 12.40
CA LYS A 52 -15.30 2.17 13.20
C LYS A 52 -14.67 1.01 13.95
N GLN A 53 -13.79 0.24 13.31
CA GLN A 53 -13.09 -0.88 13.95
C GLN A 53 -12.15 -0.39 15.07
N LEU A 54 -11.38 0.67 14.82
CA LEU A 54 -10.50 1.28 15.84
C LEU A 54 -11.29 1.75 17.07
N LYS A 55 -12.42 2.43 16.86
CA LYS A 55 -13.30 2.90 17.94
C LYS A 55 -13.93 1.75 18.73
N ALA A 56 -14.09 0.57 18.12
CA ALA A 56 -14.54 -0.65 18.79
C ALA A 56 -13.42 -1.40 19.52
N GLY A 57 -12.19 -0.87 19.56
CA GLY A 57 -11.02 -1.54 20.13
C GLY A 57 -10.51 -2.72 19.29
N ILE A 58 -10.99 -2.84 18.04
CA ILE A 58 -10.59 -3.88 17.10
C ILE A 58 -9.46 -3.33 16.25
N ARG A 59 -8.36 -4.07 16.16
CA ARG A 59 -7.27 -3.74 15.24
C ARG A 59 -7.74 -3.99 13.79
N PRO A 60 -7.82 -2.96 12.93
CA PRO A 60 -8.22 -3.15 11.54
C PRO A 60 -7.21 -4.02 10.80
N ALA A 61 -7.72 -5.03 10.11
CA ALA A 61 -6.90 -5.86 9.24
C ALA A 61 -6.93 -5.27 7.82
N ILE A 62 -5.82 -4.65 7.42
CA ILE A 62 -5.63 -4.15 6.07
C ILE A 62 -4.82 -5.19 5.31
N HIS A 63 -5.45 -5.85 4.35
CA HIS A 63 -4.82 -6.87 3.53
C HIS A 63 -4.44 -6.27 2.18
N LEU A 64 -3.14 -6.14 1.94
CA LEU A 64 -2.59 -5.92 0.60
C LEU A 64 -2.34 -7.29 -0.03
N SER A 65 -3.13 -7.64 -1.05
CA SER A 65 -2.86 -8.84 -1.84
C SER A 65 -1.78 -8.51 -2.87
N VAL A 66 -0.61 -9.13 -2.72
CA VAL A 66 0.48 -9.06 -3.69
C VAL A 66 0.50 -10.39 -4.44
N ILE A 67 0.15 -10.38 -5.73
CA ILE A 67 0.23 -11.58 -6.58
C ILE A 67 1.65 -11.71 -7.14
N GLY A 68 2.43 -12.58 -6.48
CA GLY A 68 3.38 -13.52 -7.09
C GLY A 68 4.64 -13.00 -7.77
N GLY A 69 5.72 -12.81 -6.99
CA GLY A 69 7.09 -12.72 -7.53
C GLY A 69 8.14 -12.07 -6.63
N GLN A 70 8.06 -12.21 -5.30
CA GLN A 70 8.96 -11.64 -4.26
C GLN A 70 9.16 -10.10 -4.27
N PRO A 71 8.73 -9.41 -3.20
CA PRO A 71 9.36 -8.14 -2.81
C PRO A 71 9.75 -8.16 -1.32
N PRO A 72 10.73 -7.36 -0.84
CA PRO A 72 10.62 -6.86 0.51
C PRO A 72 9.65 -5.67 0.46
N VAL A 73 8.34 -5.93 0.57
CA VAL A 73 7.39 -4.88 0.94
C VAL A 73 7.63 -4.56 2.41
N SER A 74 8.04 -3.34 2.68
CA SER A 74 8.27 -2.86 4.04
C SER A 74 7.10 -2.00 4.51
N MET A 75 6.35 -2.50 5.49
CA MET A 75 5.35 -1.74 6.25
C MET A 75 5.78 -1.75 7.71
N TRP A 76 6.09 -0.57 8.29
CA TRP A 76 6.50 -0.44 9.68
C TRP A 76 5.49 0.35 10.50
N VAL A 77 5.25 -0.08 11.73
CA VAL A 77 4.52 0.66 12.76
C VAL A 77 5.54 1.14 13.81
N ARG A 78 5.61 2.45 14.05
CA ARG A 78 6.41 3.02 15.15
C ARG A 78 5.92 2.45 16.48
N LYS A 79 6.84 1.94 17.31
CA LYS A 79 6.57 1.75 18.74
C LYS A 79 6.60 3.11 19.41
N ASN A 80 5.66 3.37 20.32
CA ASN A 80 5.83 4.44 21.29
C ASN A 80 6.96 4.01 22.24
N GLU A 81 7.90 4.90 22.50
CA GLU A 81 8.85 4.76 23.62
C GLU A 81 8.08 4.99 24.92
N ASP A 82 8.36 4.16 25.93
CA ASP A 82 7.75 4.21 27.27
C ASP A 82 8.05 5.52 28.02
#